data_AF-A0A497SH66-F1
#
_entry.id   AF-A0A497SH66-F1
#
_cell.length_a   1.000
_cell.length_b   1.000
_cell.length_c   1.000
_cell.angle_alpha   90.00
_cell.angle_beta   90.00
_cell.angle_gamma   90.00
#
_symmetry.space_group_name_H-M   'P 1'
#
loop_
_entity.id
_entity.type
_entity.pdbx_description
1 polymer ?
#
loop_
_entity_poly.entity_id
_entity_poly.type
_entity_poly.pdbx_seq_one_letter_code
_entity_poly.pdbx_strand_id
1 'polypeptide(L)'
;MTNIASQKRMAARIMKCGISRVRVKRPADLEEALTRDDVRNLIRKGAITKVQKKGSSRAAARKILKQKKRGRRQGAGRRKGKERARNPRKTEWVRGVRPMRGMIRELRDTGRIARGNYRKLYMMVKGGMFRNKKHIMLYLKEHEMLNAATMPVKKASMKAKTAAKAANKPAAKKPAKKKAKRATKEIKK
;
A
#
# COMPACT_ATOMS: atom_id res chain seq x y z
N MET A 1 -39.30 13.31 34.10
CA MET A 1 -38.10 12.96 33.29
C MET A 1 -38.58 12.36 31.98
N THR A 2 -38.17 12.92 30.84
CA THR A 2 -38.69 12.50 29.53
C THR A 2 -37.87 11.36 28.94
N ASN A 3 -38.53 10.29 28.52
CA ASN A 3 -37.87 9.08 28.03
C ASN A 3 -37.79 9.06 26.49
N ILE A 4 -36.70 9.59 25.96
CA ILE A 4 -36.46 9.73 24.51
C ILE A 4 -35.65 8.54 23.93
N ALA A 5 -35.53 7.44 24.68
CA ALA A 5 -34.66 6.32 24.31
C ALA A 5 -35.17 5.55 23.07
N SER A 6 -36.49 5.37 22.96
CA SER A 6 -37.13 4.68 21.84
C SER A 6 -37.01 5.47 20.53
N GLN A 7 -37.25 6.78 20.58
CA GLN A 7 -37.15 7.68 19.42
C GLN A 7 -35.71 7.82 18.95
N LYS A 8 -34.73 7.90 19.87
CA LYS A 8 -33.30 7.84 19.50
C LYS A 8 -32.95 6.51 18.83
N ARG A 9 -33.53 5.39 19.26
CA ARG A 9 -33.34 4.06 18.63
C ARG A 9 -33.96 4.00 17.23
N MET A 10 -35.13 4.60 17.04
CA MET A 10 -35.77 4.73 15.71
C MET A 10 -34.91 5.60 14.77
N ALA A 11 -34.47 6.77 15.24
CA ALA A 11 -33.59 7.66 14.49
C ALA A 11 -32.26 6.99 14.10
N ALA A 12 -31.65 6.23 15.01
CA ALA A 12 -30.42 5.48 14.75
C ALA A 12 -30.61 4.44 13.62
N ARG A 13 -31.75 3.74 13.62
CA ARG A 13 -32.09 2.74 12.60
C ARG A 13 -32.35 3.40 11.23
N ILE A 14 -33.06 4.52 11.20
CA ILE A 14 -33.32 5.30 9.98
C ILE A 14 -32.01 5.86 9.41
N MET A 15 -31.13 6.44 10.24
CA MET A 15 -29.87 7.04 9.81
C MET A 15 -28.72 6.03 9.62
N LYS A 16 -28.97 4.73 9.85
CA LYS A 16 -27.99 3.64 9.80
C LYS A 16 -26.72 3.99 10.61
N CYS A 17 -26.90 4.39 11.87
CA CYS A 17 -25.80 4.72 12.77
C CYS A 17 -26.06 4.20 14.19
N GLY A 18 -25.03 4.17 15.03
CA GLY A 18 -25.21 3.87 16.46
C GLY A 18 -25.96 4.99 17.18
N ILE A 19 -26.64 4.63 18.28
CA ILE A 19 -27.42 5.56 19.13
C ILE A 19 -26.54 6.72 19.62
N SER A 20 -25.28 6.43 19.96
CA SER A 20 -24.27 7.43 20.38
C SER A 20 -23.96 8.50 19.34
N ARG A 21 -24.31 8.27 18.06
CA ARG A 21 -24.09 9.23 16.97
C ARG A 21 -25.34 10.04 16.62
N VAL A 22 -26.47 9.78 17.28
CA VAL A 22 -27.71 10.53 17.10
C VAL A 22 -27.69 11.72 18.06
N ARG A 23 -27.60 12.93 17.51
CA ARG A 23 -27.67 14.17 18.29
C ARG A 23 -29.01 14.83 18.07
N VAL A 24 -29.71 15.08 19.18
CA VAL A 24 -31.02 15.73 19.22
C VAL A 24 -30.78 17.19 19.59
N LYS A 25 -31.24 18.13 18.76
CA LYS A 25 -31.10 19.57 18.99
C LYS A 25 -32.31 20.15 19.74
N ARG A 26 -33.50 19.64 19.46
CA ARG A 26 -34.77 20.01 20.11
C ARG A 26 -35.39 18.75 20.73
N PRO A 27 -35.29 18.56 22.06
CA PRO A 27 -35.81 17.36 22.72
C PRO A 27 -37.34 17.35 22.78
N ALA A 28 -37.99 18.51 22.95
CA ALA A 28 -39.45 18.63 22.99
C ALA A 28 -40.13 18.10 21.71
N ASP A 29 -39.70 18.55 20.53
CA ASP A 29 -40.21 18.07 19.24
C ASP A 29 -40.03 16.55 19.04
N LEU A 30 -39.05 15.93 19.71
CA LEU A 30 -38.79 14.49 19.61
C LEU A 30 -39.64 13.66 20.57
N GLU A 31 -40.16 14.26 21.63
CA GLU A 31 -41.07 13.61 22.57
C GLU A 31 -42.45 13.41 21.95
N GLU A 32 -42.92 14.40 21.18
CA GLU A 32 -44.19 14.33 20.44
C GLU A 32 -44.16 13.35 19.25
N ALA A 33 -42.97 12.97 18.78
CA ALA A 33 -42.80 12.09 17.63
C ALA A 33 -42.98 10.60 18.00
N LEU A 34 -44.11 10.01 17.58
CA LEU A 34 -44.44 8.60 17.83
C LEU A 34 -44.07 7.69 16.65
N THR A 35 -44.24 8.15 15.41
CA THR A 35 -44.04 7.30 14.22
C THR A 35 -42.64 7.44 13.62
N ARG A 36 -42.25 6.47 12.78
CA ARG A 36 -40.97 6.55 12.04
C ARG A 36 -40.96 7.68 11.02
N ASP A 37 -42.12 8.09 10.52
CA ASP A 37 -42.25 9.13 9.51
C ASP A 37 -42.07 10.51 10.15
N ASP A 38 -42.56 10.71 11.38
CA ASP A 38 -42.31 11.93 12.17
C ASP A 38 -40.81 12.09 12.46
N VAL A 39 -40.15 11.02 12.90
CA VAL A 39 -38.69 11.02 13.10
C VAL A 39 -37.95 11.30 11.79
N ARG A 40 -38.44 10.80 10.64
CA ARG A 40 -37.87 11.12 9.32
C ARG A 40 -38.04 12.60 8.97
N ASN A 41 -39.18 13.20 9.30
CA ASN A 41 -39.45 14.61 9.10
C ASN A 41 -38.57 15.49 10.00
N LEU A 42 -38.35 15.09 11.26
CA LEU A 42 -37.43 15.77 12.19
C LEU A 42 -35.97 15.69 11.75
N ILE A 43 -35.55 14.58 11.12
CA ILE A 43 -34.23 14.47 10.49
C ILE A 43 -34.12 15.44 9.30
N ARG A 44 -35.15 15.52 8.46
CA ARG A 44 -35.19 16.46 7.32
C ARG A 44 -35.15 17.92 7.76
N LYS A 45 -35.89 18.26 8.83
CA LYS A 45 -35.89 19.61 9.45
C LYS A 45 -34.60 19.92 10.22
N GLY A 46 -33.71 18.95 10.42
CA GLY A 46 -32.44 19.13 11.12
C GLY A 46 -32.54 19.16 12.66
N ALA A 47 -33.69 18.79 13.23
CA ALA A 47 -33.86 18.62 14.68
C ALA A 47 -33.07 17.41 15.21
N ILE A 48 -32.89 16.38 14.37
CA ILE A 48 -32.03 15.23 14.63
C ILE A 48 -30.89 15.21 13.62
N THR A 49 -29.66 15.09 14.11
CA THR A 49 -28.45 15.10 13.29
C THR A 49 -27.55 13.89 13.55
N LYS A 50 -26.82 13.48 12.52
CA LYS A 50 -25.82 12.41 12.59
C LYS A 50 -24.45 12.99 12.88
N VAL A 51 -23.94 12.76 14.09
CA VAL A 51 -22.58 13.16 14.47
C VAL A 51 -21.58 12.35 13.65
N GLN A 52 -20.52 13.00 13.16
CA GLN A 52 -19.47 12.31 12.42
C GLN A 52 -18.71 11.33 13.33
N LYS A 53 -18.34 10.16 12.79
CA LYS A 53 -17.55 9.19 13.57
C LYS A 53 -16.17 9.76 13.89
N LYS A 54 -15.69 9.53 15.12
CA LYS A 54 -14.30 9.81 15.47
C LYS A 54 -13.39 8.99 14.55
N GLY A 55 -12.67 9.67 13.66
CA GLY A 55 -11.77 9.03 12.72
C GLY A 55 -10.46 8.63 13.39
N SER A 56 -9.89 7.49 12.98
CA SER A 56 -8.51 7.14 13.32
C SER A 56 -7.56 7.65 12.22
N SER A 57 -6.58 8.46 12.61
CA SER A 57 -5.57 8.94 11.67
C SER A 57 -4.56 7.84 11.33
N ARG A 58 -4.33 7.61 10.04
CA ARG A 58 -3.27 6.71 9.55
C ARG A 58 -1.95 7.42 9.26
N ALA A 59 -1.84 8.72 9.53
CA ALA A 59 -0.67 9.52 9.16
C ALA A 59 0.62 9.00 9.82
N ALA A 60 0.58 8.73 11.13
CA ALA A 60 1.72 8.18 11.87
C ALA A 60 2.11 6.79 11.34
N ALA A 61 1.14 5.89 11.18
CA ALA A 61 1.38 4.54 10.64
C ALA A 61 2.03 4.58 9.25
N ARG A 62 1.57 5.46 8.36
CA ARG A 62 2.17 5.66 7.02
C ARG A 62 3.59 6.22 7.09
N LYS A 63 3.86 7.18 7.99
CA LYS A 63 5.21 7.72 8.25
C LYS A 63 6.17 6.61 8.68
N ILE A 64 5.74 5.75 9.61
CA ILE A 64 6.51 4.60 10.08
C ILE A 64 6.75 3.59 8.96
N LEU A 65 5.73 3.27 8.17
CA LEU A 65 5.86 2.37 7.01
C LEU A 65 6.90 2.91 6.01
N LYS A 66 6.87 4.22 5.71
CA LYS A 66 7.85 4.86 4.82
C LYS A 66 9.28 4.77 5.37
N GLN A 67 9.46 4.95 6.68
CA GLN A 67 10.76 4.76 7.33
C GLN A 67 11.22 3.29 7.26
N LYS A 68 10.33 2.33 7.55
CA LYS A 68 10.62 0.89 7.45
C LYS A 68 11.01 0.48 6.03
N LYS A 69 10.32 0.99 5.00
CA LYS A 69 10.66 0.74 3.58
C LYS A 69 12.07 1.23 3.21
N ARG A 70 12.59 2.24 3.91
CA ARG A 70 13.97 2.75 3.75
C ARG A 70 15.01 1.97 4.58
N GLY A 71 14.63 0.88 5.23
CA GLY A 71 15.51 0.10 6.12
C GLY A 71 15.62 0.61 7.56
N ARG A 72 15.04 1.78 7.88
CA ARG A 72 15.06 2.30 9.26
C ARG A 72 14.14 1.50 10.17
N ARG A 73 14.42 1.50 11.48
CA ARG A 73 13.61 0.80 12.51
C ARG A 73 13.57 -0.73 12.36
N GLN A 74 14.57 -1.35 11.73
CA GLN A 74 14.68 -2.81 11.54
C GLN A 74 15.94 -3.45 12.16
N GLY A 75 16.68 -2.72 13.01
CA GLY A 75 17.87 -3.23 13.71
C GLY A 75 17.57 -4.34 14.71
N ALA A 76 18.61 -5.03 15.20
CA ALA A 76 18.51 -6.22 16.04
C ALA A 76 17.57 -6.03 17.25
N GLY A 77 17.76 -4.98 18.07
CA GLY A 77 16.90 -4.72 19.25
C GLY A 77 15.44 -4.37 18.95
N ARG A 78 15.07 -4.10 17.68
CA ARG A 78 13.67 -3.92 17.27
C ARG A 78 13.02 -5.18 16.72
N ARG A 79 13.82 -6.21 16.40
CA ARG A 79 13.30 -7.49 15.90
C ARG A 79 12.78 -8.28 17.09
N LYS A 80 11.53 -8.74 16.97
CA LYS A 80 10.90 -9.62 17.95
C LYS A 80 10.60 -10.96 17.30
N GLY A 81 10.71 -12.05 18.06
CA GLY A 81 10.49 -13.41 17.59
C GLY A 81 11.64 -14.03 16.79
N LYS A 82 11.60 -15.36 16.66
CA LYS A 82 12.61 -16.17 15.94
C LYS A 82 12.70 -15.77 14.47
N GLU A 83 13.90 -15.85 13.90
CA GLU A 83 14.15 -15.51 12.50
C GLU A 83 13.23 -16.26 11.52
N ARG A 84 13.10 -17.58 11.70
CA ARG A 84 12.28 -18.43 10.82
C ARG A 84 10.78 -18.21 10.99
N ALA A 85 10.33 -17.60 12.09
CA ALA A 85 8.94 -17.14 12.23
C ALA A 85 8.70 -15.85 11.43
N ARG A 86 9.69 -14.95 11.38
CA ARG A 86 9.62 -13.71 10.59
C ARG A 86 9.76 -13.96 9.08
N ASN A 87 10.63 -14.89 8.69
CA ASN A 87 10.83 -15.31 7.30
C ASN A 87 10.97 -16.85 7.22
N PRO A 88 9.86 -17.57 6.98
CA PRO A 88 9.89 -19.04 6.89
C PRO A 88 10.74 -19.55 5.72
N ARG A 89 11.47 -20.65 5.95
CA ARG A 89 12.35 -21.28 4.94
C ARG A 89 11.63 -21.59 3.63
N LYS A 90 10.43 -22.18 3.71
CA LYS A 90 9.62 -22.53 2.53
C LYS A 90 9.25 -21.30 1.70
N THR A 91 8.84 -20.21 2.36
CA THR A 91 8.47 -18.95 1.68
C THR A 91 9.68 -18.32 1.01
N GLU A 92 10.84 -18.33 1.65
CA GLU A 92 12.11 -17.87 1.09
C GLU A 92 12.52 -18.67 -0.15
N TRP A 93 12.47 -20.01 -0.07
CA TRP A 93 12.74 -20.90 -1.21
C TRP A 93 11.80 -20.64 -2.39
N VAL A 94 10.49 -20.51 -2.11
CA VAL A 94 9.48 -20.19 -3.13
C VAL A 94 9.76 -18.82 -3.79
N ARG A 95 10.11 -17.80 -3.01
CA ARG A 95 10.46 -16.46 -3.51
C ARG A 95 11.73 -16.46 -4.36
N GLY A 96 12.69 -17.37 -4.11
CA GLY A 96 13.90 -17.52 -4.92
C GLY A 96 13.65 -18.30 -6.21
N VAL A 97 13.06 -19.50 -6.12
CA VAL A 97 12.94 -20.44 -7.23
C VAL A 97 11.92 -19.99 -8.29
N ARG A 98 10.77 -19.41 -7.89
CA ARG A 98 9.72 -19.02 -8.85
C ARG A 98 10.21 -17.96 -9.85
N PRO A 99 10.86 -16.85 -9.44
CA PRO A 99 11.38 -15.88 -10.39
C PRO A 99 12.46 -16.46 -11.32
N MET A 100 13.32 -17.34 -10.81
CA MET A 100 14.35 -18.02 -11.61
C MET A 100 13.73 -18.89 -12.71
N ARG A 101 12.76 -19.73 -12.37
CA ARG A 101 12.03 -20.56 -13.34
C ARG A 101 11.21 -19.73 -14.33
N GLY A 102 10.59 -18.65 -13.86
CA GLY A 102 9.86 -17.71 -14.71
C GLY A 102 10.77 -17.06 -15.76
N MET A 103 11.99 -16.68 -15.39
CA MET A 103 12.97 -16.13 -16.33
C MET A 103 13.41 -17.14 -17.39
N ILE A 104 13.72 -18.38 -17.00
CA ILE A 104 14.13 -19.42 -17.97
C ILE A 104 12.97 -19.74 -18.93
N ARG A 105 11.71 -19.72 -18.44
CA ARG A 105 10.52 -19.87 -19.28
C ARG A 105 10.42 -18.73 -20.30
N GLU A 106 10.55 -17.48 -19.87
CA GLU A 106 10.54 -16.31 -20.76
C GLU A 106 11.66 -16.37 -21.82
N LEU A 107 12.86 -16.82 -21.45
CA LEU A 107 13.98 -16.98 -22.39
C LEU A 107 13.74 -18.09 -23.42
N ARG A 108 13.05 -19.17 -23.04
CA ARG A 108 12.62 -20.22 -23.98
C ARG A 108 11.54 -19.69 -24.92
N ASP A 109 10.53 -19.03 -24.39
CA ASP A 109 9.38 -18.54 -25.18
C ASP A 109 9.80 -17.44 -26.18
N THR A 110 10.86 -16.69 -25.85
CA THR A 110 11.48 -15.71 -26.76
C THR A 110 12.53 -16.30 -27.71
N GLY A 111 12.77 -17.62 -27.68
CA GLY A 111 13.73 -18.29 -28.56
C GLY A 111 15.21 -18.09 -28.22
N ARG A 112 15.52 -17.35 -27.14
CA ARG A 112 16.90 -17.02 -26.73
C ARG A 112 17.67 -18.21 -26.18
N ILE A 113 16.97 -19.26 -25.78
CA ILE A 113 17.55 -20.52 -25.30
C ILE A 113 16.89 -21.67 -26.06
N ALA A 114 17.69 -22.64 -26.51
CA ALA A 114 17.18 -23.88 -27.10
C ALA A 114 16.32 -24.70 -26.11
N ARG A 115 15.33 -25.45 -26.62
CA ARG A 115 14.41 -26.24 -25.77
C ARG A 115 15.15 -27.29 -24.92
N GLY A 116 16.22 -27.90 -25.42
CA GLY A 116 17.05 -28.84 -24.65
C GLY A 116 17.72 -28.19 -23.44
N ASN A 117 18.24 -26.97 -23.62
CA ASN A 117 18.91 -26.19 -22.59
C ASN A 117 17.96 -25.76 -21.46
N TYR A 118 16.67 -25.54 -21.76
CA TYR A 118 15.65 -25.21 -20.76
C TYR A 118 15.55 -26.28 -19.66
N ARG A 119 15.53 -27.57 -20.03
CA ARG A 119 15.37 -28.67 -19.07
C ARG A 119 16.58 -28.76 -18.13
N LYS A 120 17.80 -28.64 -18.66
CA LYS A 120 19.05 -28.64 -17.88
C LYS A 120 19.06 -27.51 -16.85
N LEU A 121 18.77 -26.28 -17.27
CA LEU A 121 18.70 -25.12 -16.38
C LEU A 121 17.60 -25.26 -15.32
N TYR A 122 16.45 -25.83 -15.68
CA TYR A 122 15.36 -26.06 -14.73
C TYR A 122 15.76 -27.02 -13.61
N MET A 123 16.48 -28.10 -13.95
CA MET A 123 17.01 -29.06 -12.97
C MET A 123 18.09 -28.43 -12.09
N MET A 124 18.98 -27.62 -12.65
CA MET A 124 19.98 -26.87 -11.88
C MET A 124 19.33 -25.87 -10.91
N VAL A 125 18.23 -25.20 -11.30
CA VAL A 125 17.45 -24.36 -10.37
C VAL A 125 16.80 -25.21 -9.27
N LYS A 126 16.28 -26.41 -9.59
CA LYS A 126 15.74 -27.33 -8.57
C LYS A 126 16.82 -27.73 -7.56
N GLY A 127 18.04 -27.97 -8.04
CA GLY A 127 19.22 -28.30 -7.22
C GLY A 127 19.82 -27.12 -6.46
N GLY A 128 19.34 -25.89 -6.66
CA GLY A 128 19.82 -24.72 -5.91
C GLY A 128 21.17 -24.16 -6.37
N MET A 129 21.66 -24.53 -7.56
CA MET A 129 22.93 -24.03 -8.10
C MET A 129 22.93 -22.49 -8.25
N PHE A 130 21.76 -21.92 -8.54
CA PHE A 130 21.63 -20.49 -8.79
C PHE A 130 21.14 -19.70 -7.56
N ARG A 131 21.84 -18.59 -7.25
CA ARG A 131 21.51 -17.70 -6.13
C ARG A 131 20.45 -16.66 -6.50
N ASN A 132 20.50 -16.17 -7.73
CA ASN A 132 19.62 -15.11 -8.23
C ASN A 132 19.52 -15.16 -9.76
N LYS A 133 18.63 -14.35 -10.34
CA LYS A 133 18.46 -14.23 -11.80
C LYS A 133 19.74 -13.83 -12.54
N LYS A 134 20.59 -13.00 -11.92
CA LYS A 134 21.84 -12.54 -12.54
C LYS A 134 22.83 -13.69 -12.67
N HIS A 135 22.89 -14.59 -11.68
CA HIS A 135 23.74 -15.77 -11.71
C HIS A 135 23.37 -16.69 -12.88
N ILE A 136 22.06 -16.89 -13.11
CA ILE A 136 21.58 -17.64 -14.30
C ILE A 136 22.05 -16.97 -15.60
N MET A 137 21.95 -15.64 -15.67
CA MET A 137 22.35 -14.91 -16.88
C MET A 137 23.86 -14.92 -17.11
N LEU A 138 24.67 -14.96 -16.05
CA LEU A 138 26.12 -15.11 -16.14
C LEU A 138 26.47 -16.50 -16.68
N TYR A 139 25.91 -17.55 -16.06
CA TYR A 139 26.10 -18.94 -16.49
C TYR A 139 25.72 -19.15 -17.97
N LEU A 140 24.59 -18.58 -18.39
CA LEU A 140 24.13 -18.63 -19.78
C LEU A 140 25.10 -17.98 -20.77
N LYS A 141 25.80 -16.91 -20.35
CA LYS A 141 26.80 -16.22 -21.18
C LYS A 141 28.10 -17.00 -21.25
N GLU A 142 28.58 -17.50 -20.10
CA GLU A 142 29.83 -18.26 -20.00
C GLU A 142 29.78 -19.57 -20.79
N HIS A 143 28.62 -20.22 -20.83
CA HIS A 143 28.42 -21.45 -21.59
C HIS A 143 27.87 -21.24 -23.01
N GLU A 144 27.82 -19.99 -23.48
CA GLU A 144 27.34 -19.61 -24.82
C GLU A 144 25.96 -20.19 -25.18
N MET A 145 25.13 -20.45 -24.18
CA MET A 145 23.81 -21.07 -24.34
C MET A 145 22.73 -20.06 -24.78
N LEU A 146 23.17 -18.86 -25.18
CA LEU A 146 22.33 -17.75 -25.63
C LEU A 146 22.39 -17.65 -27.15
N ASN A 147 21.23 -17.85 -27.79
CA ASN A 147 21.11 -17.66 -29.22
C ASN A 147 21.18 -16.15 -29.54
N ALA A 148 22.23 -15.73 -30.24
CA ALA A 148 22.42 -14.33 -30.64
C ALA A 148 21.43 -13.87 -31.73
N ALA A 149 20.90 -14.80 -32.53
CA ALA A 149 20.05 -14.50 -33.69
C ALA A 149 18.63 -14.01 -33.34
N THR A 150 18.11 -14.32 -32.14
CA THR A 150 16.78 -13.88 -31.67
C THR A 150 16.91 -12.76 -30.64
N MET A 151 17.63 -11.69 -31.00
CA MET A 151 17.64 -10.46 -30.23
C MET A 151 16.54 -9.53 -30.75
N PRO A 152 15.36 -9.43 -30.11
CA PRO A 152 14.56 -8.25 -30.31
C PRO A 152 15.34 -7.10 -29.68
N VAL A 153 15.93 -6.25 -30.52
CA VAL A 153 16.64 -5.02 -30.12
C VAL A 153 15.61 -4.05 -29.51
N LYS A 154 15.17 -4.31 -28.29
CA LYS A 154 14.30 -3.41 -27.49
C LYS A 154 15.12 -2.26 -26.88
N LYS A 155 16.04 -1.65 -27.63
CA LYS A 155 16.71 -0.40 -27.23
C LYS A 155 15.73 0.80 -27.31
N ALA A 156 14.71 0.74 -28.15
CA ALA A 156 13.71 1.82 -28.30
C ALA A 156 12.66 1.86 -27.17
N SER A 157 12.17 0.71 -26.67
CA SER A 157 11.03 0.69 -25.73
C SER A 157 11.38 0.96 -24.27
N MET A 158 12.66 0.84 -23.88
CA MET A 158 13.11 1.13 -22.52
C MET A 158 13.21 2.63 -22.24
N LYS A 159 13.70 3.44 -23.20
CA LYS A 159 13.72 4.92 -23.09
C LYS A 159 12.30 5.49 -23.00
N ALA A 160 11.34 4.96 -23.78
CA ALA A 160 9.95 5.41 -23.73
C ALA A 160 9.26 5.10 -22.39
N LYS A 161 9.52 3.93 -21.78
CA LYS A 161 8.90 3.55 -20.50
C LYS A 161 9.55 4.22 -19.28
N THR A 162 10.86 4.51 -19.31
CA THR A 162 11.50 5.30 -18.26
C THR A 162 11.16 6.79 -18.37
N ALA A 163 11.05 7.35 -19.59
CA ALA A 163 10.60 8.71 -19.83
C ALA A 163 9.11 8.91 -19.44
N ALA A 164 8.22 7.99 -19.82
CA ALA A 164 6.80 8.06 -19.44
C ALA A 164 6.58 7.89 -17.91
N LYS A 165 7.44 7.11 -17.23
CA LYS A 165 7.41 6.96 -15.76
C LYS A 165 8.07 8.12 -15.01
N ALA A 166 8.95 8.88 -15.67
CA ALA A 166 9.48 10.13 -15.16
C ALA A 166 8.48 11.28 -15.33
N ALA A 167 7.75 11.31 -16.45
CA ALA A 167 6.67 12.27 -16.71
C ALA A 167 5.44 12.04 -15.82
N ASN A 168 5.06 10.79 -15.56
CA ASN A 168 3.94 10.44 -14.69
C ASN A 168 4.37 10.09 -13.25
N LYS A 169 5.25 10.92 -12.68
CA LYS A 169 5.53 10.94 -11.24
C LYS A 169 4.77 12.14 -10.69
N PRO A 170 3.74 11.98 -9.83
CA PRO A 170 3.07 13.12 -9.23
C PRO A 170 4.13 13.97 -8.52
N ALA A 171 4.27 15.21 -8.96
CA ALA A 171 5.21 16.17 -8.41
C ALA A 171 5.03 16.20 -6.89
N ALA A 172 6.01 15.64 -6.17
CA ALA A 172 6.10 15.85 -4.75
C ALA A 172 6.41 17.35 -4.58
N LYS A 173 5.36 18.16 -4.34
CA LYS A 173 5.50 19.55 -3.89
C LYS A 173 6.56 19.57 -2.80
N LYS A 174 7.75 20.13 -3.10
CA LYS A 174 8.77 20.41 -2.09
C LYS A 174 8.08 21.27 -1.03
N PRO A 175 8.09 20.93 0.27
CA PRO A 175 7.71 21.92 1.27
C PRO A 175 8.72 23.07 1.16
N ALA A 176 8.23 24.26 0.82
CA ALA A 176 9.02 25.48 0.82
C ALA A 176 9.69 25.61 2.19
N LYS A 177 11.03 25.66 2.21
CA LYS A 177 11.77 26.10 3.39
C LYS A 177 11.40 27.57 3.60
N LYS A 178 10.45 27.87 4.49
CA LYS A 178 10.31 29.23 5.05
C LYS A 178 11.62 29.53 5.77
N LYS A 179 12.49 30.33 5.16
CA LYS A 179 13.63 30.96 5.83
C LYS A 179 13.05 31.75 7.00
N ALA A 180 13.41 31.39 8.22
CA ALA A 180 13.22 32.25 9.37
C ALA A 180 14.07 33.50 9.15
N LYS A 181 13.44 34.62 8.79
CA LYS A 181 14.05 35.94 8.94
C LYS A 181 13.98 36.25 10.44
N ARG A 182 15.08 36.03 11.17
CA ARG A 182 15.33 36.73 12.44
C ARG A 182 15.57 38.18 12.05
N ALA A 183 14.56 39.02 12.24
CA ALA A 183 14.74 40.46 12.25
C ALA A 183 15.21 40.81 13.67
N THR A 184 16.51 40.93 13.86
CA THR A 184 17.06 41.80 14.90
C THR A 184 16.90 43.21 14.37
N LYS A 185 15.82 43.89 14.76
CA LYS A 185 15.72 45.34 14.61
C LYS A 185 16.06 45.93 15.97
N GLU A 186 17.19 46.62 15.96
CA GLU A 186 17.65 47.56 16.96
C GLU A 186 16.49 48.45 17.42
N ILE A 187 16.34 48.59 18.73
CA ILE A 187 15.77 49.79 19.33
C ILE A 187 16.80 50.27 20.34
N LYS A 188 17.64 51.20 19.90
CA LYS A 188 18.27 52.22 20.74
C LYS A 188 17.25 53.36 20.86
N LYS A 189 16.62 53.50 22.02
CA LYS A 189 16.53 54.73 22.84
C LYS A 189 15.83 54.40 24.14
#